data_AF-A0A0R1PZA4-F1
#
_entry.id   AF-A0A0R1PZA4-F1
#
_cell.length_a   1.000
_cell.length_b   1.000
_cell.length_c   1.000
_cell.angle_alpha   90.00
_cell.angle_beta   90.00
_cell.angle_gamma   90.00
#
_symmetry.space_group_name_H-M   'P 1'
#
loop_
_entity.id
_entity.type
_entity.pdbx_description
1 polymer ?
#
loop_
_entity_poly.entity_id
_entity_poly.type
_entity_poly.pdbx_seq_one_letter_code
_entity_poly.pdbx_strand_id
1 'polypeptide(L)'
;MSKEVAEFNGLVLARHNYRESDMLVKLMTDRFGKKMFMLHRARKPGFRMAAGFLPFTVGTYVGSINDNGLSFMTTVKDASQFQTISQDIELNAYATYLLSLIDEAFPDGEPIPRWYNQAQTSLKLIDDGLDPAVVTNITEVQLLQAFGVQPEWRGCVIDGRNDLPLDYSEQYGGVLCRDHWYLDRYRFHVLPKAMYLLRWFSVVDLTQLHSIQVSEATKKDLRRVLDRIYQDTVGVVPKAKRFLDQMHKWDQQLPPISTEEKPQSTD
;
A
#
# COMPACT_ATOMS: atom_id res chain seq x y z
N MET A 1 2.88 19.58 -28.49
CA MET A 1 1.62 20.06 -27.91
C MET A 1 1.90 20.47 -26.47
N SER A 2 1.25 21.52 -26.00
CA SER A 2 1.77 22.53 -25.06
C SER A 2 2.35 22.01 -23.75
N LYS A 3 3.62 22.40 -23.51
CA LYS A 3 4.38 22.25 -22.26
C LYS A 3 3.82 23.19 -21.20
N GLU A 4 2.69 22.87 -20.59
CA GLU A 4 2.24 23.67 -19.46
C GLU A 4 3.16 23.36 -18.27
N VAL A 5 3.89 24.39 -17.82
CA VAL A 5 4.66 24.32 -16.58
C VAL A 5 3.66 24.49 -15.46
N ALA A 6 3.55 23.48 -14.62
CA ALA A 6 2.61 23.44 -13.50
C ALA A 6 3.35 23.21 -12.19
N GLU A 7 2.75 23.73 -11.12
CA GLU A 7 3.08 23.38 -9.75
C GLU A 7 2.06 22.37 -9.24
N PHE A 8 2.55 21.29 -8.62
CA PHE A 8 1.74 20.18 -8.16
C PHE A 8 2.38 19.47 -6.98
N ASN A 9 1.56 18.77 -6.20
CA ASN A 9 2.06 17.89 -5.15
C ASN A 9 2.25 16.48 -5.69
N GLY A 10 3.29 15.79 -5.24
CA GLY A 10 3.66 14.47 -5.72
C GLY A 10 4.16 13.56 -4.60
N LEU A 11 3.95 12.26 -4.78
CA LEU A 11 4.52 11.18 -3.98
C LEU A 11 5.40 10.32 -4.89
N VAL A 12 6.65 10.11 -4.49
CA VAL A 12 7.61 9.26 -5.23
C VAL A 12 7.25 7.79 -5.08
N LEU A 13 6.82 7.18 -6.19
CA LEU A 13 6.54 5.74 -6.26
C LEU A 13 7.79 4.93 -6.54
N ALA A 14 8.58 5.38 -7.52
CA ALA A 14 9.78 4.67 -7.97
C ALA A 14 10.77 5.63 -8.63
N ARG A 15 12.05 5.27 -8.59
CA ARG A 15 13.12 5.96 -9.32
C ARG A 15 14.07 4.94 -9.91
N HIS A 16 14.63 5.24 -11.07
CA HIS A 16 15.68 4.42 -11.67
C HIS A 16 16.65 5.27 -12.52
N ASN A 17 17.90 4.80 -12.56
CA ASN A 17 18.92 5.41 -13.41
C ASN A 17 18.51 5.27 -14.88
N TYR A 18 18.70 6.34 -15.65
CA TYR A 18 18.37 6.36 -17.07
C TYR A 18 19.47 7.06 -17.86
N ARG A 19 19.90 6.48 -18.99
CA ARG A 19 21.05 6.97 -19.77
C ARG A 19 22.29 7.16 -18.87
N GLU A 20 23.28 7.88 -19.40
CA GLU A 20 24.56 8.11 -18.71
C GLU A 20 24.38 8.94 -17.44
N SER A 21 23.67 10.07 -17.52
CA SER A 21 23.58 11.03 -16.41
C SER A 21 22.18 11.32 -15.89
N ASP A 22 21.14 10.74 -16.47
CA ASP A 22 19.75 11.12 -16.21
C ASP A 22 19.08 10.14 -15.22
N MET A 23 17.89 10.51 -14.75
CA MET A 23 17.07 9.67 -13.88
C MET A 23 15.61 9.77 -14.32
N LEU A 24 14.91 8.65 -14.24
CA LEU A 24 13.46 8.59 -14.40
C LEU A 24 12.83 8.39 -13.02
N VAL A 25 11.80 9.17 -12.73
CA VAL A 25 11.05 9.12 -11.47
C VAL A 25 9.57 9.00 -11.78
N LYS A 26 8.91 8.00 -11.20
CA LYS A 26 7.45 7.87 -11.22
C LYS A 26 6.88 8.60 -10.01
N LEU A 27 6.04 9.61 -10.27
CA LEU A 27 5.30 10.31 -9.23
C LEU A 27 3.81 9.99 -9.37
N MET A 28 3.16 9.69 -8.26
CA MET A 28 1.71 9.85 -8.15
C MET A 28 1.44 11.30 -7.75
N THR A 29 0.65 12.02 -8.55
CA THR A 29 0.39 13.45 -8.35
C THR A 29 -1.02 13.71 -7.85
N ASP A 30 -1.21 14.86 -7.22
CA ASP A 30 -2.52 15.29 -6.71
C ASP A 30 -3.58 15.49 -7.81
N ARG A 31 -3.15 15.84 -9.04
CA ARG A 31 -4.07 16.26 -10.11
C ARG A 31 -3.78 15.75 -11.52
N PHE A 32 -2.60 15.19 -11.81
CA PHE A 32 -2.22 14.70 -13.14
C PHE A 32 -2.11 13.17 -13.21
N GLY A 33 -2.60 12.48 -12.18
CA GLY A 33 -2.46 11.05 -12.04
C GLY A 33 -1.02 10.62 -11.79
N LYS A 34 -0.69 9.41 -12.19
CA LYS A 34 0.68 8.88 -12.11
C LYS A 34 1.42 9.24 -13.39
N LYS A 35 2.59 9.86 -13.26
CA LYS A 35 3.38 10.36 -14.39
C LYS A 35 4.85 10.00 -14.21
N MET A 36 5.50 9.68 -15.32
CA MET A 36 6.94 9.51 -15.40
C MET A 36 7.62 10.84 -15.70
N PHE A 37 8.59 11.22 -14.88
CA PHE A 37 9.39 12.45 -15.02
C PHE A 37 10.83 12.12 -15.35
N MET A 38 11.38 12.84 -16.35
CA MET A 38 12.80 12.83 -16.67
C MET A 38 13.52 13.95 -15.91
N LEU A 39 14.58 13.58 -15.21
CA LEU A 39 15.50 14.49 -14.55
C LEU A 39 16.85 14.43 -15.27
N HIS A 40 17.17 15.50 -15.99
CA HIS A 40 18.43 15.58 -16.73
C HIS A 40 19.60 15.79 -15.78
N ARG A 41 20.70 15.07 -16.04
CA ARG A 41 21.95 15.19 -15.27
C ARG A 41 21.79 14.90 -13.77
N ALA A 42 20.72 14.21 -13.37
CA ALA A 42 20.41 13.87 -11.98
C ALA A 42 21.51 13.07 -11.27
N ARG A 43 22.35 12.36 -12.04
CA ARG A 43 23.45 11.54 -11.53
C ARG A 43 24.80 12.26 -11.51
N LYS A 44 24.89 13.51 -11.98
CA LYS A 44 26.13 14.28 -11.92
C LYS A 44 26.35 14.80 -10.48
N PRO A 45 27.61 14.85 -10.00
CA PRO A 45 27.94 15.49 -8.74
C PRO A 45 27.35 16.91 -8.67
N GLY A 46 26.76 17.28 -7.53
CA GLY A 46 26.18 18.60 -7.31
C GLY A 46 24.75 18.80 -7.82
N PHE A 47 24.07 17.75 -8.30
CA PHE A 47 22.63 17.85 -8.62
C PHE A 47 21.81 18.14 -7.36
N ARG A 48 21.25 19.34 -7.28
CA ARG A 48 20.66 19.91 -6.05
C ARG A 48 19.35 19.27 -5.62
N MET A 49 18.66 18.56 -6.50
CA MET A 49 17.29 18.08 -6.26
C MET A 49 17.21 16.58 -5.92
N ALA A 50 18.34 15.86 -5.83
CA ALA A 50 18.34 14.39 -5.70
C ALA A 50 17.54 13.89 -4.48
N ALA A 51 17.64 14.58 -3.35
CA ALA A 51 16.94 14.22 -2.11
C ALA A 51 15.42 14.29 -2.24
N GLY A 52 14.90 15.23 -3.05
CA GLY A 52 13.47 15.39 -3.32
C GLY A 52 12.85 14.25 -4.14
N PHE A 53 13.67 13.30 -4.59
CA PHE A 53 13.25 12.13 -5.38
C PHE A 53 13.69 10.81 -4.74
N LEU A 54 13.99 10.80 -3.45
CA LEU A 54 14.16 9.54 -2.71
C LEU A 54 12.80 8.78 -2.65
N PRO A 55 12.82 7.44 -2.51
CA PRO A 55 11.60 6.68 -2.28
C PRO A 55 10.83 7.20 -1.06
N PHE A 56 9.49 7.14 -1.12
CA PHE A 56 8.60 7.60 -0.05
C PHE A 56 8.76 9.08 0.31
N THR A 57 9.16 9.90 -0.67
CA THR A 57 9.17 11.35 -0.55
C THR A 57 7.87 11.94 -1.07
N VAL A 58 7.24 12.78 -0.25
CA VAL A 58 6.16 13.68 -0.65
C VAL A 58 6.74 15.07 -0.82
N GLY A 59 6.27 15.82 -1.80
CA GLY A 59 6.74 17.19 -1.99
C GLY A 59 5.89 18.02 -2.94
N THR A 60 6.24 19.29 -3.02
CA THR A 60 5.72 20.23 -4.01
C THR A 60 6.75 20.41 -5.12
N TYR A 61 6.33 20.12 -6.34
CA TYR A 61 7.18 20.08 -7.52
C TYR A 61 6.71 21.10 -8.55
N VAL A 62 7.65 21.57 -9.37
CA VAL A 62 7.38 22.40 -10.55
C VAL A 62 7.98 21.70 -11.75
N GLY A 63 7.19 21.48 -12.79
CA GLY A 63 7.63 20.79 -13.99
C GLY A 63 6.68 20.96 -15.16
N SER A 64 7.13 20.60 -16.36
CA SER A 64 6.26 20.56 -17.53
C SER A 64 5.54 19.22 -17.60
N ILE A 65 4.21 19.27 -17.65
CA ILE A 65 3.37 18.08 -17.76
C ILE A 65 3.10 17.78 -19.22
N ASN A 66 3.32 16.53 -19.61
CA ASN A 66 2.94 16.04 -20.92
C ASN A 66 1.78 15.05 -20.77
N ASP A 67 0.77 15.18 -21.63
CA ASP A 67 -0.35 14.23 -21.68
C ASP A 67 0.15 12.82 -22.01
N ASN A 68 1.03 12.74 -23.00
CA ASN A 68 1.63 11.50 -23.48
C ASN A 68 3.15 11.47 -23.24
N GLY A 69 3.67 10.33 -22.80
CA GLY A 69 5.10 10.10 -22.62
C GLY A 69 5.68 10.74 -21.36
N LEU A 70 6.95 11.14 -21.43
CA LEU A 70 7.70 11.64 -20.28
C LEU A 70 7.40 13.12 -20.01
N SER A 71 7.09 13.44 -18.76
CA SER A 71 7.09 14.80 -18.23
C SER A 71 8.50 15.21 -17.80
N PHE A 72 8.73 16.49 -17.52
CA PHE A 72 10.06 16.99 -17.16
C PHE A 72 10.00 17.79 -15.87
N MET A 73 10.92 17.49 -14.97
CA MET A 73 11.04 18.19 -13.70
C MET A 73 11.88 19.45 -13.85
N THR A 74 11.41 20.57 -13.32
CA THR A 74 12.14 21.84 -13.32
C THR A 74 12.71 22.14 -11.94
N THR A 75 11.90 22.02 -10.88
CA THR A 75 12.30 22.39 -9.51
C THR A 75 11.54 21.58 -8.46
N VAL A 76 12.20 21.29 -7.34
CA VAL A 76 11.57 20.83 -6.10
C VAL A 76 11.46 22.03 -5.18
N LYS A 77 10.25 22.44 -4.82
CA LYS A 77 10.04 23.56 -3.88
C LYS A 77 10.22 23.12 -2.45
N ASP A 78 9.60 21.99 -2.11
CA ASP A 78 9.68 21.37 -0.80
C ASP A 78 9.56 19.85 -0.96
N ALA A 79 10.19 19.10 -0.07
CA ALA A 79 10.14 17.65 -0.08
C ALA A 79 10.48 17.09 1.31
N SER A 80 9.62 16.19 1.79
CA SER A 80 9.78 15.45 3.04
C SER A 80 9.67 13.96 2.77
N GLN A 81 10.66 13.20 3.23
CA GLN A 81 10.67 11.74 3.16
C GLN A 81 10.17 11.15 4.47
N PHE A 82 9.31 10.11 4.39
CA PHE A 82 8.93 9.28 5.53
C PHE A 82 10.17 8.52 6.05
N GLN A 83 10.77 9.05 7.13
CA GLN A 83 12.09 8.62 7.58
C GLN A 83 12.07 7.24 8.24
N THR A 84 11.08 6.97 9.08
CA THR A 84 10.92 5.68 9.77
C THR A 84 10.76 4.57 8.74
N ILE A 85 9.90 4.79 7.73
CA ILE A 85 9.73 3.85 6.60
C ILE A 85 11.04 3.64 5.83
N SER A 86 11.81 4.70 5.63
CA SER A 86 13.03 4.64 4.82
C SER A 86 14.19 3.93 5.51
N GLN A 87 14.18 3.87 6.83
CA GLN A 87 15.24 3.29 7.66
C GLN A 87 14.93 1.85 8.11
N ASP A 88 13.67 1.45 8.12
CA ASP A 88 13.22 0.12 8.50
C ASP A 88 12.85 -0.73 7.28
N ILE A 89 13.48 -1.90 7.14
CA ILE A 89 13.28 -2.78 5.98
C ILE A 89 11.87 -3.37 5.88
N GLU A 90 11.22 -3.64 7.02
CA GLU A 90 9.87 -4.19 7.07
C GLU A 90 8.86 -3.11 6.69
N LEU A 91 8.97 -1.92 7.28
CA LEU A 91 8.10 -0.80 6.94
C LEU A 91 8.23 -0.42 5.46
N ASN A 92 9.46 -0.41 4.95
CA ASN A 92 9.76 -0.20 3.54
C ASN A 92 9.06 -1.24 2.63
N ALA A 93 9.09 -2.51 3.03
CA ALA A 93 8.44 -3.59 2.27
C ALA A 93 6.93 -3.38 2.18
N TYR A 94 6.27 -3.03 3.29
CA TYR A 94 4.84 -2.73 3.33
C TYR A 94 4.49 -1.48 2.51
N ALA A 95 5.23 -0.39 2.69
CA ALA A 95 5.04 0.85 1.93
C ALA A 95 5.20 0.60 0.41
N THR A 96 6.23 -0.14 0.02
CA THR A 96 6.47 -0.51 -1.39
C THR A 96 5.33 -1.36 -1.93
N TYR A 97 4.84 -2.34 -1.15
CA TYR A 97 3.73 -3.18 -1.56
C TYR A 97 2.44 -2.37 -1.76
N LEU A 98 2.09 -1.54 -0.78
CA LEU A 98 0.92 -0.65 -0.83
C LEU A 98 0.97 0.25 -2.06
N LEU A 99 2.09 0.94 -2.29
CA LEU A 99 2.24 1.84 -3.44
C LEU A 99 2.24 1.09 -4.77
N SER A 100 2.85 -0.09 -4.84
CA SER A 100 2.83 -0.92 -6.05
C SER A 100 1.43 -1.42 -6.37
N LEU A 101 0.62 -1.73 -5.35
CA LEU A 101 -0.76 -2.19 -5.55
C LEU A 101 -1.64 -1.06 -6.09
N ILE A 102 -1.50 0.16 -5.55
CA ILE A 102 -2.17 1.35 -6.10
C ILE A 102 -1.66 1.65 -7.52
N ASP A 103 -0.36 1.47 -7.77
CA ASP A 103 0.19 1.65 -9.11
C ASP A 103 -0.39 0.64 -10.12
N GLU A 104 -0.68 -0.59 -9.72
CA GLU A 104 -1.28 -1.57 -10.62
C GLU A 104 -2.78 -1.31 -10.84
N ALA A 105 -3.48 -0.79 -9.84
CA ALA A 105 -4.94 -0.64 -9.85
C ALA A 105 -5.46 0.45 -10.80
N PHE A 106 -4.62 1.40 -11.19
CA PHE A 106 -5.03 2.57 -11.97
C PHE A 106 -4.16 2.75 -13.20
N PRO A 107 -4.70 3.26 -14.31
CA PRO A 107 -3.88 3.67 -15.46
C PRO A 107 -3.00 4.89 -15.14
N ASP A 108 -1.90 5.03 -15.86
CA ASP A 108 -1.05 6.22 -15.80
C ASP A 108 -1.76 7.41 -16.48
N GLY A 109 -1.49 8.62 -15.98
CA GLY A 109 -2.02 9.88 -16.52
C GLY A 109 -3.46 10.23 -16.13
N GLU A 110 -4.20 9.34 -15.46
CA GLU A 110 -5.55 9.62 -14.97
C GLU A 110 -5.53 10.10 -13.50
N PRO A 111 -6.20 11.23 -13.16
CA PRO A 111 -6.25 11.73 -11.80
C PRO A 111 -6.94 10.75 -10.84
N ILE A 112 -6.27 10.45 -9.71
CA ILE A 112 -6.77 9.53 -8.67
C ILE A 112 -6.72 10.18 -7.28
N PRO A 113 -7.38 11.34 -7.06
CA PRO A 113 -7.20 12.17 -5.86
C PRO A 113 -7.51 11.43 -4.55
N ARG A 114 -8.54 10.57 -4.53
CA ARG A 114 -8.84 9.70 -3.37
C ARG A 114 -7.63 8.85 -2.99
N TRP A 115 -7.01 8.19 -3.97
CA TRP A 115 -5.90 7.26 -3.74
C TRP A 115 -4.56 7.96 -3.52
N TYR A 116 -4.38 9.15 -4.09
CA TYR A 116 -3.27 10.03 -3.73
C TYR A 116 -3.31 10.42 -2.24
N ASN A 117 -4.48 10.80 -1.74
CA ASN A 117 -4.68 11.12 -0.32
C ASN A 117 -4.55 9.87 0.55
N GLN A 118 -5.22 8.77 0.18
CA GLN A 118 -5.16 7.49 0.90
C GLN A 118 -3.71 6.98 1.04
N ALA A 119 -2.91 7.06 -0.02
CA ALA A 119 -1.52 6.61 0.01
C ALA A 119 -0.68 7.45 0.98
N GLN A 120 -0.82 8.78 0.95
CA GLN A 120 -0.10 9.65 1.89
C GLN A 120 -0.52 9.40 3.33
N THR A 121 -1.84 9.29 3.59
CA THR A 121 -2.34 8.96 4.93
C THR A 121 -1.83 7.61 5.40
N SER A 122 -1.83 6.59 4.52
CA SER A 122 -1.31 5.26 4.84
C SER A 122 0.17 5.30 5.21
N LEU A 123 0.99 5.96 4.38
CA LEU A 123 2.42 6.11 4.67
C LEU A 123 2.66 6.91 5.95
N LYS A 124 1.90 7.98 6.21
CA LYS A 124 2.02 8.74 7.45
C LYS A 124 1.71 7.90 8.68
N LEU A 125 0.63 7.13 8.66
CA LEU A 125 0.26 6.23 9.77
C LEU A 125 1.34 5.17 10.03
N ILE A 126 1.92 4.60 8.97
CA ILE A 126 3.02 3.64 9.10
C ILE A 126 4.27 4.32 9.66
N ASP A 127 4.62 5.50 9.17
CA ASP A 127 5.79 6.28 9.61
C ASP A 127 5.66 6.73 11.08
N ASP A 128 4.42 6.94 11.55
CA ASP A 128 4.05 7.26 12.93
C ASP A 128 3.98 6.03 13.86
N GLY A 129 4.23 4.82 13.33
CA GLY A 129 4.32 3.59 14.12
C GLY A 129 3.03 2.80 14.25
N LEU A 130 2.00 3.10 13.45
CA LEU A 130 0.84 2.21 13.33
C LEU A 130 1.23 0.92 12.60
N ASP A 131 0.61 -0.20 12.99
CA ASP A 131 0.91 -1.51 12.42
C ASP A 131 0.79 -1.51 10.88
N PRO A 132 1.90 -1.74 10.15
CA PRO A 132 1.93 -1.63 8.70
C PRO A 132 1.10 -2.71 7.99
N ALA A 133 0.94 -3.88 8.61
CA ALA A 133 0.10 -4.93 8.09
C ALA A 133 -1.37 -4.51 8.15
N VAL A 134 -1.79 -3.87 9.24
CA VAL A 134 -3.18 -3.40 9.37
C VAL A 134 -3.50 -2.28 8.37
N VAL A 135 -2.61 -1.29 8.23
CA VAL A 135 -2.79 -0.19 7.25
C VAL A 135 -2.83 -0.73 5.82
N THR A 136 -1.97 -1.70 5.52
CA THR A 136 -1.93 -2.35 4.20
C THR A 136 -3.20 -3.16 3.93
N ASN A 137 -3.66 -3.97 4.90
CA ASN A 137 -4.90 -4.73 4.76
C ASN A 137 -6.13 -3.83 4.54
N ILE A 138 -6.18 -2.64 5.16
CA ILE A 138 -7.25 -1.66 4.92
C ILE A 138 -7.22 -1.20 3.46
N THR A 139 -6.03 -0.82 2.97
CA THR A 139 -5.85 -0.42 1.57
C THR A 139 -6.21 -1.56 0.62
N GLU A 140 -5.78 -2.79 0.87
CA GLU A 140 -6.13 -3.99 0.09
C GLU A 140 -7.66 -4.16 -0.03
N VAL A 141 -8.38 -4.23 1.09
CA VAL A 141 -9.84 -4.42 1.08
C VAL A 141 -10.54 -3.33 0.26
N GLN A 142 -10.12 -2.07 0.42
CA GLN A 142 -10.75 -0.94 -0.26
C GLN A 142 -10.37 -0.84 -1.74
N LEU A 143 -9.21 -1.38 -2.13
CA LEU A 143 -8.69 -1.30 -3.48
C LEU A 143 -9.24 -2.41 -4.39
N LEU A 144 -9.80 -3.49 -3.82
CA LEU A 144 -10.50 -4.54 -4.59
C LEU A 144 -11.47 -3.96 -5.64
N GLN A 145 -12.22 -2.91 -5.29
CA GLN A 145 -13.17 -2.27 -6.20
C GLN A 145 -12.49 -1.70 -7.45
N ALA A 146 -11.27 -1.17 -7.33
CA ALA A 146 -10.51 -0.65 -8.47
C ALA A 146 -10.10 -1.77 -9.45
N PHE A 147 -9.96 -2.99 -8.94
CA PHE A 147 -9.75 -4.20 -9.76
C PHE A 147 -11.05 -4.84 -10.25
N GLY A 148 -12.20 -4.19 -10.06
CA GLY A 148 -13.52 -4.71 -10.47
C GLY A 148 -14.09 -5.76 -9.52
N VAL A 149 -13.50 -5.94 -8.34
CA VAL A 149 -13.94 -6.90 -7.33
C VAL A 149 -14.65 -6.15 -6.21
N GLN A 150 -15.95 -6.37 -6.04
CA GLN A 150 -16.72 -5.66 -5.02
C GLN A 150 -17.48 -6.65 -4.14
N PRO A 151 -16.84 -7.21 -3.11
CA PRO A 151 -17.52 -8.15 -2.25
C PRO A 151 -18.59 -7.46 -1.38
N GLU A 152 -19.71 -8.14 -1.15
CA GLU A 152 -20.72 -7.67 -0.21
C GLU A 152 -20.29 -7.96 1.23
N TRP A 153 -19.84 -6.92 1.93
CA TRP A 153 -19.34 -7.01 3.31
C TRP A 153 -20.42 -6.70 4.37
N ARG A 154 -21.56 -6.08 4.02
CA ARG A 154 -22.49 -5.50 5.01
C ARG A 154 -23.33 -6.54 5.73
N GLY A 155 -23.74 -7.58 5.03
CA GLY A 155 -24.59 -8.66 5.56
C GLY A 155 -24.59 -9.84 4.61
N CYS A 156 -25.24 -10.93 5.02
CA CYS A 156 -25.30 -12.13 4.20
C CYS A 156 -25.94 -11.83 2.84
N VAL A 157 -25.31 -12.30 1.76
CA VAL A 157 -25.80 -12.08 0.39
C VAL A 157 -27.16 -12.71 0.08
N ILE A 158 -27.63 -13.64 0.94
CA ILE A 158 -28.88 -14.38 0.73
C ILE A 158 -30.06 -13.73 1.45
N ASP A 159 -29.91 -13.38 2.72
CA ASP A 159 -31.00 -12.87 3.58
C ASP A 159 -30.75 -11.46 4.14
N GLY A 160 -29.60 -10.85 3.85
CA GLY A 160 -29.21 -9.52 4.32
C GLY A 160 -28.82 -9.45 5.81
N ARG A 161 -28.88 -10.56 6.54
CA ARG A 161 -28.65 -10.57 8.00
C ARG A 161 -27.19 -10.30 8.35
N ASN A 162 -26.99 -9.62 9.47
CA ASN A 162 -25.66 -9.29 10.01
C ASN A 162 -25.53 -9.55 11.52
N ASP A 163 -26.56 -10.16 12.12
CA ASP A 163 -26.66 -10.51 13.54
C ASP A 163 -26.11 -11.91 13.86
N LEU A 164 -25.87 -12.72 12.84
CA LEU A 164 -25.29 -14.07 12.94
C LEU A 164 -23.79 -14.07 12.60
N PRO A 165 -23.05 -15.13 12.99
CA PRO A 165 -21.70 -15.36 12.48
C PRO A 165 -21.67 -15.32 10.95
N LEU A 166 -20.76 -14.53 10.41
CA LEU A 166 -20.54 -14.36 8.97
C LEU A 166 -19.22 -15.04 8.59
N ASP A 167 -19.15 -15.50 7.34
CA ASP A 167 -17.93 -16.06 6.75
C ASP A 167 -17.88 -15.68 5.26
N TYR A 168 -16.69 -15.57 4.69
CA TYR A 168 -16.52 -15.12 3.30
C TYR A 168 -16.74 -16.25 2.31
N SER A 169 -17.63 -16.03 1.34
CA SER A 169 -17.88 -16.90 0.21
C SER A 169 -17.51 -16.20 -1.09
N GLU A 170 -16.48 -16.71 -1.73
CA GLU A 170 -16.08 -16.23 -3.04
C GLU A 170 -17.12 -16.59 -4.11
N GLN A 171 -17.69 -17.79 -4.03
CA GLN A 171 -18.72 -18.26 -4.96
C GLN A 171 -19.93 -17.31 -5.02
N TYR A 172 -20.29 -16.70 -3.89
CA TYR A 172 -21.40 -15.77 -3.79
C TYR A 172 -20.96 -14.29 -3.78
N GLY A 173 -19.66 -14.00 -3.95
CA GLY A 173 -19.13 -12.65 -4.04
C GLY A 173 -19.34 -11.81 -2.77
N GLY A 174 -19.31 -12.41 -1.59
CA GLY A 174 -19.59 -11.70 -0.35
C GLY A 174 -19.65 -12.62 0.86
N VAL A 175 -20.26 -12.14 1.95
CA VAL A 175 -20.38 -12.93 3.18
C VAL A 175 -21.65 -13.78 3.23
N LEU A 176 -21.57 -14.94 3.88
CA LEU A 176 -22.70 -15.81 4.20
C LEU A 176 -22.87 -15.89 5.72
N CYS A 177 -24.12 -15.80 6.19
CA CYS A 177 -24.44 -16.08 7.58
C CYS A 177 -24.39 -17.58 7.85
N ARG A 178 -24.27 -17.94 9.13
CA ARG A 178 -24.24 -19.34 9.60
C ARG A 178 -25.36 -20.20 9.01
N ASP A 179 -26.55 -19.64 8.90
CA ASP A 179 -27.72 -20.36 8.40
C ASP A 179 -27.57 -20.69 6.91
N HIS A 180 -26.77 -19.95 6.15
CA HIS A 180 -26.52 -20.12 4.72
C HIS A 180 -25.14 -20.71 4.37
N TRP A 181 -24.29 -21.02 5.35
CA TRP A 181 -22.97 -21.62 5.10
C TRP A 181 -23.01 -22.94 4.31
N TYR A 182 -24.13 -23.67 4.34
CA TYR A 182 -24.28 -24.90 3.58
C TYR A 182 -24.27 -24.68 2.04
N LEU A 183 -24.53 -23.46 1.59
CA LEU A 183 -24.53 -23.09 0.17
C LEU A 183 -23.11 -23.03 -0.43
N ASP A 184 -22.10 -22.76 0.41
CA ASP A 184 -20.70 -22.79 0.02
C ASP A 184 -19.87 -23.58 1.04
N ARG A 185 -19.60 -24.84 0.69
CA ARG A 185 -18.77 -25.76 1.49
C ARG A 185 -17.28 -25.38 1.48
N TYR A 186 -16.85 -24.51 0.56
CA TYR A 186 -15.45 -24.08 0.38
C TYR A 186 -15.22 -22.61 0.75
N ARG A 187 -16.19 -21.99 1.44
CA ARG A 187 -16.05 -20.68 2.08
C ARG A 187 -14.79 -20.63 2.95
N PHE A 188 -14.32 -19.43 3.23
CA PHE A 188 -12.93 -19.24 3.63
C PHE A 188 -12.61 -19.62 5.08
N HIS A 189 -13.62 -19.97 5.89
CA HIS A 189 -13.48 -20.33 7.29
C HIS A 189 -12.71 -19.28 8.06
N VAL A 190 -13.08 -18.01 7.86
CA VAL A 190 -12.41 -16.85 8.42
C VAL A 190 -12.62 -16.80 9.93
N LEU A 191 -11.58 -16.45 10.69
CA LEU A 191 -11.70 -16.22 12.12
C LEU A 191 -12.72 -15.10 12.38
N PRO A 192 -13.61 -15.22 13.38
CA PRO A 192 -14.66 -14.21 13.63
C PRO A 192 -14.13 -12.78 13.77
N LYS A 193 -12.97 -12.61 14.41
CA LYS A 193 -12.30 -11.31 14.54
C LYS A 193 -11.75 -10.79 13.20
N ALA A 194 -11.15 -11.65 12.39
CA ALA A 194 -10.69 -11.28 11.05
C ALA A 194 -11.87 -10.90 10.15
N MET A 195 -12.98 -11.64 10.23
CA MET A 195 -14.18 -11.33 9.48
C MET A 195 -14.78 -9.97 9.89
N TYR A 196 -14.84 -9.68 11.20
CA TYR A 196 -15.24 -8.37 11.68
C TYR A 196 -14.34 -7.26 11.12
N LEU A 197 -13.02 -7.44 11.17
CA LEU A 197 -12.06 -6.46 10.68
C LEU A 197 -12.13 -6.25 9.18
N LEU A 198 -12.29 -7.30 8.35
CA LEU A 198 -12.47 -7.16 6.90
C LEU A 198 -13.68 -6.27 6.56
N ARG A 199 -14.79 -6.48 7.26
CA ARG A 199 -16.00 -5.65 7.09
C ARG A 199 -15.74 -4.21 7.51
N TRP A 200 -15.08 -4.00 8.64
CA TRP A 200 -14.74 -2.65 9.11
C TRP A 200 -13.73 -1.94 8.18
N PHE A 201 -12.69 -2.64 7.73
CA PHE A 201 -11.69 -2.16 6.76
C PHE A 201 -12.32 -1.70 5.46
N SER A 202 -13.41 -2.35 5.01
CA SER A 202 -14.10 -1.98 3.78
C SER A 202 -14.72 -0.58 3.79
N VAL A 203 -14.94 0.00 4.97
CA VAL A 203 -15.61 1.30 5.13
C VAL A 203 -14.85 2.30 6.00
N VAL A 204 -13.80 1.88 6.71
CA VAL A 204 -13.04 2.76 7.60
C VAL A 204 -12.35 3.89 6.83
N ASP A 205 -12.44 5.10 7.37
CA ASP A 205 -11.61 6.23 6.95
C ASP A 205 -10.27 6.18 7.70
N LEU A 206 -9.16 6.04 6.96
CA LEU A 206 -7.81 5.99 7.57
C LEU A 206 -7.49 7.25 8.38
N THR A 207 -8.07 8.41 8.06
CA THR A 207 -7.82 9.64 8.82
C THR A 207 -8.37 9.57 10.25
N GLN A 208 -9.30 8.65 10.52
CA GLN A 208 -9.90 8.42 11.84
C GLN A 208 -9.20 7.31 12.63
N LEU A 209 -8.20 6.66 12.03
CA LEU A 209 -7.48 5.55 12.64
C LEU A 209 -6.34 6.05 13.52
N HIS A 210 -6.59 6.13 14.82
CA HIS A 210 -5.61 6.60 15.80
C HIS A 210 -4.79 5.45 16.41
N SER A 211 -5.45 4.34 16.71
CA SER A 211 -4.81 3.16 17.30
C SER A 211 -5.61 1.92 16.96
N ILE A 212 -4.93 0.82 16.67
CA ILE A 212 -5.55 -0.49 16.49
C ILE A 212 -4.57 -1.57 16.92
N GLN A 213 -5.05 -2.52 17.70
CA GLN A 213 -4.28 -3.69 18.11
C GLN A 213 -4.96 -4.93 17.56
N VAL A 214 -4.22 -5.67 16.74
CA VAL A 214 -4.69 -6.92 16.13
C VAL A 214 -3.74 -8.02 16.56
N SER A 215 -4.27 -9.16 17.00
CA SER A 215 -3.43 -10.29 17.37
C SER A 215 -2.76 -10.91 16.14
N GLU A 216 -1.58 -11.49 16.31
CA GLU A 216 -0.85 -12.18 15.24
C GLU A 216 -1.69 -13.23 14.51
N ALA A 217 -2.50 -14.00 15.26
CA ALA A 217 -3.42 -14.97 14.67
C ALA A 217 -4.44 -14.31 13.73
N THR A 218 -4.99 -13.15 14.12
CA THR A 218 -5.93 -12.41 13.28
C THR A 218 -5.23 -11.76 12.08
N LYS A 219 -4.01 -11.22 12.23
CA LYS A 219 -3.23 -10.68 11.10
C LYS A 219 -2.91 -11.75 10.05
N LYS A 220 -2.46 -12.93 10.51
CA LYS A 220 -2.19 -14.08 9.63
C LYS A 220 -3.43 -14.52 8.87
N ASP A 221 -4.59 -14.55 9.54
CA ASP A 221 -5.84 -14.94 8.90
C ASP A 221 -6.36 -13.88 7.92
N LEU A 222 -6.25 -12.59 8.26
CA LEU A 222 -6.54 -11.48 7.34
C LEU A 222 -5.72 -11.59 6.05
N ARG A 223 -4.39 -11.77 6.19
CA ARG A 223 -3.48 -11.95 5.05
C ARG A 223 -3.84 -13.16 4.22
N ARG A 224 -4.11 -14.32 4.86
CA ARG A 224 -4.53 -15.54 4.16
C ARG A 224 -5.78 -15.30 3.31
N VAL A 225 -6.76 -14.60 3.85
CA VAL A 225 -8.02 -14.29 3.16
C VAL A 225 -7.79 -13.32 2.01
N LEU A 226 -7.08 -12.22 2.24
CA LEU A 226 -6.79 -11.22 1.22
C LEU A 226 -5.93 -11.79 0.10
N ASP A 227 -4.86 -12.52 0.43
CA ASP A 227 -4.01 -13.19 -0.55
C ASP A 227 -4.82 -14.11 -1.46
N ARG A 228 -5.76 -14.88 -0.88
CA ARG A 228 -6.65 -15.75 -1.65
C ARG A 228 -7.59 -14.95 -2.55
N ILE A 229 -8.27 -13.92 -2.03
CA ILE A 229 -9.16 -13.06 -2.84
C ILE A 229 -8.38 -12.45 -4.01
N TYR A 230 -7.21 -11.86 -3.76
CA TYR A 230 -6.40 -11.23 -4.81
C TYR A 230 -5.91 -12.25 -5.84
N GLN A 231 -5.48 -13.43 -5.40
CA GLN A 231 -5.05 -14.49 -6.29
C GLN A 231 -6.18 -14.99 -7.19
N ASP A 232 -7.37 -15.21 -6.62
CA ASP A 232 -8.49 -15.85 -7.29
C ASP A 232 -9.28 -14.86 -8.17
N THR A 233 -9.31 -13.57 -7.82
CA THR A 233 -10.19 -12.56 -8.47
C THR A 233 -9.49 -11.42 -9.20
N VAL A 234 -8.25 -11.06 -8.81
CA VAL A 234 -7.50 -9.94 -9.42
C VAL A 234 -6.44 -10.47 -10.39
N GLY A 235 -5.79 -11.58 -10.06
CA GLY A 235 -4.81 -12.24 -10.93
C GLY A 235 -3.46 -11.52 -11.08
N VAL A 236 -3.26 -10.38 -10.39
CA VAL A 236 -1.99 -9.66 -10.36
C VAL A 236 -1.38 -9.69 -8.97
N VAL A 237 -0.12 -10.09 -8.88
CA VAL A 237 0.66 -10.10 -7.64
C VAL A 237 1.88 -9.20 -7.82
N PRO A 238 1.90 -8.00 -7.19
CA PRO A 238 3.05 -7.11 -7.26
C PRO A 238 4.34 -7.81 -6.80
N LYS A 239 5.48 -7.49 -7.42
CA LYS A 239 6.79 -8.04 -7.00
C LYS A 239 7.09 -7.75 -5.53
N ALA A 240 6.66 -6.59 -5.05
CA ALA A 240 6.79 -6.18 -3.65
C ALA A 240 6.08 -7.13 -2.68
N LYS A 241 4.95 -7.73 -3.08
CA LYS A 241 4.25 -8.74 -2.27
C LYS A 241 5.11 -9.98 -2.07
N ARG A 242 5.78 -10.44 -3.13
CA ARG A 242 6.69 -11.60 -3.06
C ARG A 242 7.87 -11.34 -2.13
N PHE A 243 8.41 -10.13 -2.14
CA PHE A 243 9.48 -9.74 -1.22
C PHE A 243 8.99 -9.77 0.24
N LEU A 244 7.82 -9.18 0.50
CA LEU A 244 7.17 -9.22 1.81
C LEU A 244 6.94 -10.67 2.27
N ASP A 245 6.44 -11.54 1.39
CA ASP A 245 6.25 -12.98 1.68
C ASP A 245 7.56 -13.70 2.03
N GLN A 246 8.68 -13.35 1.39
CA GLN A 246 9.99 -13.94 1.69
C GLN A 246 10.52 -13.46 3.04
N MET A 247 10.39 -12.17 3.33
CA MET A 247 10.83 -11.58 4.61
C MET A 247 10.14 -12.24 5.80
N HIS A 248 8.81 -12.44 5.72
CA HIS A 248 8.03 -13.14 6.75
C HIS A 248 8.43 -14.62 6.92
N LYS A 249 8.93 -15.27 5.88
CA LYS A 249 9.45 -16.64 5.98
C LYS A 249 10.80 -16.69 6.69
N TRP A 250 11.68 -15.72 6.43
CA TRP A 250 12.99 -15.64 7.09
C TRP A 250 12.85 -15.36 8.58
N ASP A 251 11.95 -14.46 8.97
CA ASP A 251 11.71 -14.15 10.38
C ASP A 251 11.26 -15.39 11.18
N GLN A 252 10.47 -16.28 10.56
CA GLN A 252 10.08 -17.56 11.18
C GLN A 252 11.20 -18.60 11.27
N GLN A 253 12.29 -18.43 10.52
CA GLN A 253 13.40 -19.38 10.42
C GLN A 253 14.64 -18.97 11.23
N LEU A 254 14.75 -17.68 11.57
CA LEU A 254 15.90 -17.18 12.32
C LEU A 254 15.68 -17.41 13.82
N PRO A 255 16.64 -18.04 14.53
CA PRO A 255 16.59 -18.08 15.99
C PRO A 255 16.62 -16.64 16.53
N PRO A 256 15.92 -16.34 17.64
CA PRO A 256 15.94 -15.01 18.24
C PRO A 256 17.39 -14.64 18.55
N ILE A 257 17.78 -13.42 18.18
CA ILE A 257 19.11 -12.89 18.50
C ILE A 257 19.21 -12.82 20.03
N SER A 258 20.00 -13.70 20.64
CA SER A 258 20.33 -13.62 22.06
C SER A 258 21.03 -12.30 22.32
N THR A 259 20.35 -11.40 23.04
CA THR A 259 20.99 -10.21 23.58
C THR A 259 21.96 -10.68 24.65
N GLU A 260 23.26 -10.67 24.36
CA GLU A 260 24.29 -10.92 25.36
C GLU A 260 24.14 -9.87 26.47
N GLU A 261 23.72 -10.32 27.65
CA GLU A 261 23.77 -9.52 28.87
C GLU A 261 25.22 -9.09 29.11
N LYS A 262 25.47 -7.77 29.11
CA LYS A 262 26.76 -7.23 29.56
C LYS A 262 27.03 -7.76 30.97
N PRO A 263 28.23 -8.30 31.26
CA PRO A 263 28.56 -8.76 32.59
C PRO A 263 28.45 -7.58 33.56
N GLN A 264 27.65 -7.77 34.61
CA GLN A 264 27.57 -6.86 35.74
C GLN A 264 28.96 -6.76 36.37
N SER A 265 29.55 -5.57 36.36
CA SER A 265 30.72 -5.24 37.14
C SER A 265 30.33 -5.27 38.62
N THR A 266 30.75 -6.32 39.33
CA THR A 266 30.78 -6.33 40.79
C THR A 266 32.07 -5.66 41.24
N ASP A 267 31.93 -4.49 41.87
CA ASP A 267 32.93 -3.92 42.78
C ASP A 267 33.08 -4.78 44.05
#